data_AF-A0A7C9BLI4-F1
#
_entry.id   AF-A0A7C9BLI4-F1
#
_cell.length_a   1.000
_cell.length_b   1.000
_cell.length_c   1.000
_cell.angle_alpha   90.00
_cell.angle_beta   90.00
_cell.angle_gamma   90.00
#
_symmetry.space_group_name_H-M   'P 1'
#
loop_
_entity.id
_entity.type
_entity.pdbx_description
1 polymer ?
#
loop_
_entity_poly.entity_id
_entity_poly.type
_entity_poly.pdbx_seq_one_letter_code
_entity_poly.pdbx_strand_id
1 'polypeptide(L)'
;MKKILFALLSVALLSTACEKNVDAGPGGHTAPEAVGKWMYGSFAMSDFWSYDGAYQGKPFELAVVFDFKQNGTYEKYFVSSARDYSSCRTEAFTYEKGRVEFNETSGSFTLTPTDGKYRGFYSCAPNRNFDRKMEPSEMKVQTYYYEITKGTNGKPNLVVKFNQSDSNISTFLPTSW
;
A
#
# COMPACT_ATOMS: atom_id res chain seq x y z
N MET A 1 8.11 -24.16 75.64
CA MET A 1 6.90 -23.79 74.85
C MET A 1 7.18 -22.53 74.04
N LYS A 2 7.36 -22.64 72.72
CA LYS A 2 7.02 -21.62 71.68
C LYS A 2 7.56 -22.08 70.30
N LYS A 3 6.64 -22.63 69.48
CA LYS A 3 6.42 -22.53 68.01
C LYS A 3 7.68 -22.26 67.15
N ILE A 4 8.22 -23.16 66.32
CA ILE A 4 7.77 -23.77 65.03
C ILE A 4 7.11 -22.79 64.04
N LEU A 5 7.55 -22.87 62.76
CA LEU A 5 7.18 -22.17 61.51
C LEU A 5 7.97 -20.87 61.27
N PHE A 6 8.81 -20.75 60.23
CA PHE A 6 8.41 -20.81 58.81
C PHE A 6 9.53 -21.36 57.92
N ALA A 7 9.16 -22.31 57.06
CA ALA A 7 9.99 -22.87 55.99
C ALA A 7 9.60 -22.26 54.63
N LEU A 8 10.62 -22.07 53.78
CA LEU A 8 10.63 -22.26 52.32
C LEU A 8 9.49 -21.63 51.49
N LEU A 9 9.75 -20.43 50.98
CA LEU A 9 9.18 -19.78 49.78
C LEU A 9 10.27 -18.76 49.39
N SER A 10 10.89 -18.68 48.21
CA SER A 10 10.44 -18.99 46.86
C SER A 10 11.69 -19.03 45.96
N VAL A 11 12.02 -20.19 45.39
CA VAL A 11 12.90 -20.29 44.22
C VAL A 11 11.98 -20.49 43.03
N ALA A 12 11.73 -19.43 42.27
CA ALA A 12 11.27 -19.43 40.88
C ALA A 12 10.98 -17.99 40.47
N LEU A 13 11.22 -17.67 39.19
CA LEU A 13 10.87 -16.43 38.48
C LEU A 13 11.95 -15.33 38.40
N LEU A 14 13.10 -15.65 37.81
CA LEU A 14 13.86 -14.67 37.01
C LEU A 14 14.44 -15.34 35.76
N SER A 15 13.55 -15.90 34.93
CA SER A 15 13.82 -16.13 33.51
C SER A 15 12.96 -15.13 32.73
N THR A 16 13.28 -13.85 32.84
CA THR A 16 12.83 -12.85 31.87
C THR A 16 13.54 -13.17 30.57
N ALA A 17 12.85 -13.92 29.72
CA ALA A 17 13.15 -14.01 28.31
C ALA A 17 13.29 -12.58 27.80
N CYS A 18 14.46 -12.26 27.27
CA CYS A 18 14.73 -11.03 26.55
C CYS A 18 13.93 -11.14 25.25
N GLU A 19 12.64 -10.76 25.30
CA GLU A 19 11.92 -10.44 24.08
C GLU A 19 12.66 -9.26 23.47
N LYS A 20 13.36 -9.55 22.38
CA LYS A 20 13.89 -8.56 21.47
C LYS A 20 12.67 -7.79 20.97
N ASN A 21 12.30 -6.72 21.68
CA ASN A 21 11.55 -5.64 21.08
C ASN A 21 12.45 -5.15 19.96
N VAL A 22 12.17 -5.66 18.76
CA VAL A 22 12.62 -5.00 17.54
C VAL A 22 11.90 -3.68 17.62
N ASP A 23 12.63 -2.64 18.04
CA ASP A 23 12.19 -1.27 17.93
C ASP A 23 11.80 -1.07 16.46
N ALA A 24 10.51 -1.22 16.18
CA ALA A 24 9.94 -0.86 14.90
C ALA A 24 10.24 0.63 14.77
N GLY A 25 11.13 0.97 13.84
CA GLY A 25 11.32 2.35 13.44
C GLY A 25 9.99 2.95 12.97
N PRO A 26 9.97 4.18 12.44
CA PRO A 26 8.73 4.78 11.95
C PRO A 26 8.06 4.01 10.77
N GLY A 27 8.68 2.94 10.26
CA GLY A 27 8.13 2.05 9.23
C GLY A 27 7.66 0.70 9.81
N GLY A 28 6.90 -0.04 9.01
CA GLY A 28 6.42 -1.38 9.38
C GLY A 28 7.33 -2.52 8.94
N HIS A 29 6.74 -3.65 8.57
CA HIS A 29 7.42 -4.81 7.98
C HIS A 29 7.06 -5.00 6.50
N THR A 30 8.08 -5.14 5.65
CA THR A 30 7.93 -5.51 4.23
C THR A 30 8.53 -6.89 3.99
N ALA A 31 7.74 -7.81 3.43
CA ALA A 31 8.24 -9.12 3.03
C ALA A 31 9.37 -8.94 1.98
N PRO A 32 10.55 -9.59 2.13
CA PRO A 32 11.71 -9.36 1.26
C PRO A 32 11.40 -9.53 -0.24
N GLU A 33 10.57 -10.49 -0.60
CA GLU A 33 10.14 -10.77 -1.97
C GLU A 33 9.18 -9.72 -2.56
N ALA A 34 8.54 -8.92 -1.71
CA ALA A 34 7.62 -7.87 -2.11
C ALA A 34 8.29 -6.49 -2.25
N VAL A 35 9.54 -6.33 -1.79
CA VAL A 35 10.30 -5.08 -1.96
C VAL A 35 10.43 -4.74 -3.43
N GLY A 36 9.93 -3.57 -3.82
CA GLY A 36 9.97 -3.11 -5.20
C GLY A 36 8.74 -2.34 -5.63
N LYS A 37 8.73 -2.03 -6.93
CA LYS A 37 7.66 -1.29 -7.60
C LYS A 37 6.81 -2.24 -8.43
N TRP A 38 5.51 -2.18 -8.23
CA TRP A 38 4.53 -3.10 -8.79
C TRP A 38 3.41 -2.30 -9.43
N MET A 39 3.11 -2.55 -10.70
CA MET A 39 2.06 -1.84 -11.44
C MET A 39 1.02 -2.81 -11.98
N TYR A 40 -0.24 -2.52 -11.67
CA TYR A 40 -1.40 -3.04 -12.37
C TYR A 40 -1.90 -1.98 -13.35
N GLY A 41 -2.25 -2.39 -14.57
CA GLY A 41 -2.67 -1.46 -15.62
C GLY A 41 -1.50 -0.77 -16.33
N SER A 42 -1.73 0.42 -16.86
CA SER A 42 -0.75 1.16 -17.65
C SER A 42 -0.95 2.65 -17.48
N PHE A 43 0.09 3.33 -16.97
CA PHE A 43 0.19 4.78 -16.89
C PHE A 43 1.67 5.17 -16.88
N ALA A 44 2.03 6.29 -17.52
CA ALA A 44 3.39 6.79 -17.49
C ALA A 44 3.66 7.48 -16.15
N MET A 45 4.37 6.82 -15.23
CA MET A 45 4.59 7.36 -13.88
C MET A 45 5.35 8.68 -13.85
N SER A 46 6.17 8.98 -14.87
CA SER A 46 6.78 10.29 -15.08
C SER A 46 5.76 11.42 -15.13
N ASP A 47 4.56 11.12 -15.61
CA ASP A 47 3.52 12.10 -15.84
C ASP A 47 2.72 12.36 -14.57
N PHE A 48 2.77 11.47 -13.56
CA PHE A 48 1.92 11.56 -12.37
C PHE A 48 2.02 12.91 -11.65
N TRP A 49 3.25 13.44 -11.55
CA TRP A 49 3.53 14.70 -10.85
C TRP A 49 3.44 15.93 -11.76
N SER A 50 3.87 15.80 -13.01
CA SER A 50 3.88 16.90 -13.99
C SER A 50 2.52 17.13 -14.67
N TYR A 51 1.58 16.19 -14.53
CA TYR A 51 0.26 16.25 -15.14
C TYR A 51 -0.47 17.57 -14.85
N ASP A 52 -0.94 18.28 -15.86
CA ASP A 52 -1.66 19.55 -15.73
C ASP A 52 -3.06 19.53 -16.37
N GLY A 53 -3.50 18.38 -16.89
CA GLY A 53 -4.76 18.23 -17.63
C GLY A 53 -4.64 18.38 -19.14
N ALA A 54 -3.47 18.72 -19.69
CA ALA A 54 -3.30 18.92 -21.13
C ALA A 54 -3.14 17.60 -21.92
N TYR A 55 -2.74 16.51 -21.24
CA TYR A 55 -2.52 15.21 -21.87
C TYR A 55 -3.83 14.63 -22.41
N GLN A 56 -3.87 14.37 -23.72
CA GLN A 56 -5.06 13.82 -24.37
C GLN A 56 -5.15 12.29 -24.24
N GLY A 57 -4.02 11.63 -24.00
CA GLY A 57 -3.89 10.24 -23.54
C GLY A 57 -4.72 9.16 -24.24
N LYS A 58 -4.79 7.99 -23.60
CA LYS A 58 -5.74 6.94 -23.99
C LYS A 58 -7.16 7.34 -23.54
N PRO A 59 -8.23 6.92 -24.25
CA PRO A 59 -9.61 7.20 -23.84
C PRO A 59 -9.98 6.66 -22.45
N PHE A 60 -9.28 5.62 -22.01
CA PHE A 60 -9.40 5.02 -20.69
C PHE A 60 -8.02 4.62 -20.18
N GLU A 61 -7.69 5.05 -18.98
CA GLU A 61 -6.49 4.62 -18.26
C GLU A 61 -6.90 4.24 -16.85
N LEU A 62 -6.41 3.11 -16.39
CA LEU A 62 -6.54 2.67 -15.02
C LEU A 62 -5.19 2.09 -14.63
N ALA A 63 -4.60 2.63 -13.57
CA ALA A 63 -3.37 2.12 -13.03
C ALA A 63 -3.38 2.17 -11.51
N VAL A 64 -2.85 1.11 -10.90
CA VAL A 64 -2.52 1.07 -9.49
C VAL A 64 -1.04 0.73 -9.39
N VAL A 65 -0.30 1.50 -8.59
CA VAL A 65 1.11 1.25 -8.35
C VAL A 65 1.36 1.15 -6.87
N PHE A 66 2.10 0.13 -6.46
CA PHE A 66 2.71 0.03 -5.14
C PHE A 66 4.22 0.18 -5.26
N ASP A 67 4.83 0.90 -4.33
CA ASP A 67 6.28 0.98 -4.15
C ASP A 67 6.61 0.61 -2.70
N PHE A 68 6.87 -0.68 -2.46
CA PHE A 68 7.18 -1.19 -1.13
C PHE A 68 8.68 -1.07 -0.86
N LYS A 69 9.03 -0.40 0.23
CA LYS A 69 10.40 -0.16 0.66
C LYS A 69 10.83 -1.22 1.66
N GLN A 70 12.13 -1.51 1.70
CA GLN A 70 12.71 -2.46 2.64
C GLN A 70 12.51 -2.06 4.11
N ASN A 71 12.36 -0.77 4.41
CA ASN A 71 12.17 -0.24 5.76
C ASN A 71 10.69 -0.23 6.21
N GLY A 72 9.80 -0.95 5.53
CA GLY A 72 8.38 -1.02 5.94
C GLY A 72 7.54 0.19 5.58
N THR A 73 8.02 1.09 4.71
CA THR A 73 7.19 2.16 4.16
C THR A 73 6.69 1.82 2.76
N TYR A 74 5.62 2.50 2.35
CA TYR A 74 5.09 2.36 1.01
C TYR A 74 4.74 3.71 0.40
N GLU A 75 4.72 3.74 -0.93
CA GLU A 75 3.94 4.70 -1.70
C GLU A 75 2.94 3.95 -2.56
N LYS A 76 1.77 4.54 -2.75
CA LYS A 76 0.73 4.02 -3.63
C LYS A 76 0.19 5.12 -4.52
N TYR A 77 0.03 4.78 -5.78
CA TYR A 77 -0.51 5.65 -6.80
C TYR A 77 -1.73 4.99 -7.40
N PHE A 78 -2.78 5.78 -7.62
CA PHE A 78 -3.94 5.38 -8.40
C PHE A 78 -4.21 6.44 -9.45
N VAL A 79 -4.40 5.99 -10.68
CA VAL A 79 -4.81 6.82 -11.80
C VAL A 79 -6.04 6.19 -12.42
N SER A 80 -7.06 7.02 -12.67
CA SER A 80 -8.21 6.67 -13.48
C SER A 80 -8.54 7.82 -14.40
N SER A 81 -8.65 7.56 -15.70
CA SER A 81 -9.14 8.50 -16.69
C SER A 81 -10.22 7.87 -17.54
N ALA A 82 -11.23 8.66 -17.88
CA ALA A 82 -12.28 8.28 -18.81
C ALA A 82 -12.67 9.47 -19.68
N ARG A 83 -13.02 9.19 -20.94
CA ARG A 83 -13.58 10.16 -21.87
C ARG A 83 -15.00 9.77 -22.25
N ASP A 84 -15.94 10.70 -22.12
CA ASP A 84 -17.33 10.47 -22.53
C ASP A 84 -17.58 10.73 -24.03
N TYR A 85 -18.81 10.47 -24.49
CA TYR A 85 -19.22 10.67 -25.88
C TYR A 85 -19.18 12.14 -26.33
N SER A 86 -19.29 13.07 -25.39
CA SER A 86 -19.17 14.51 -25.61
C SER A 86 -17.71 14.97 -25.60
N SER A 87 -16.75 14.03 -25.59
CA SER A 87 -15.31 14.28 -25.54
C SER A 87 -14.81 14.91 -24.24
N CYS A 88 -15.62 14.94 -23.19
CA CYS A 88 -15.21 15.40 -21.86
C CYS A 88 -14.35 14.33 -21.19
N ARG A 89 -13.17 14.73 -20.74
CA ARG A 89 -12.20 13.88 -20.05
C ARG A 89 -12.27 14.17 -18.55
N THR A 90 -12.43 13.11 -17.76
CA THR A 90 -12.42 13.15 -16.30
C THR A 90 -11.28 12.29 -15.80
N GLU A 91 -10.47 12.82 -14.89
CA GLU A 91 -9.26 12.17 -14.42
C GLU A 91 -9.12 12.33 -12.92
N ALA A 92 -8.79 11.23 -12.26
CA ALA A 92 -8.56 11.15 -10.83
C ALA A 92 -7.18 10.58 -10.59
N PHE A 93 -6.37 11.35 -9.86
CA PHE A 93 -5.06 10.94 -9.39
C PHE A 93 -5.08 10.92 -7.87
N THR A 94 -4.67 9.80 -7.31
CA THR A 94 -4.53 9.62 -5.87
C THR A 94 -3.11 9.18 -5.56
N TYR A 95 -2.48 9.85 -4.62
CA TYR A 95 -1.21 9.43 -4.03
C TYR A 95 -1.41 9.27 -2.53
N GLU A 96 -0.89 8.18 -1.97
CA GLU A 96 -0.75 8.03 -0.52
C GLU A 96 0.60 7.39 -0.19
N LYS A 97 1.08 7.68 1.01
CA LYS A 97 2.24 7.03 1.59
C LYS A 97 2.02 6.74 3.07
N GLY A 98 2.76 5.78 3.58
CA GLY A 98 2.72 5.45 4.99
C GLY A 98 3.54 4.21 5.29
N ARG A 99 3.08 3.43 6.26
CA ARG A 99 3.68 2.15 6.64
C ARG A 99 2.90 0.98 6.07
N VAL A 100 3.61 -0.09 5.76
CA VAL A 100 3.05 -1.38 5.35
C VAL A 100 3.47 -2.44 6.35
N GLU A 101 2.55 -3.34 6.67
CA GLU A 101 2.80 -4.52 7.49
C GLU A 101 2.44 -5.77 6.69
N PHE A 102 3.44 -6.52 6.25
CA PHE A 102 3.25 -7.83 5.64
C PHE A 102 3.04 -8.89 6.72
N ASN A 103 2.21 -9.88 6.41
CA ASN A 103 2.06 -11.10 7.19
C ASN A 103 2.15 -12.28 6.22
N GLU A 104 3.33 -12.88 6.16
CA GLU A 104 3.66 -13.98 5.27
C GLU A 104 2.90 -15.27 5.66
N THR A 105 2.49 -15.40 6.93
CA THR A 105 1.73 -16.57 7.40
C THR A 105 0.29 -16.55 6.86
N SER A 106 -0.36 -15.39 6.86
CA SER A 106 -1.72 -15.22 6.31
C SER A 106 -1.75 -14.82 4.84
N GLY A 107 -0.60 -14.52 4.23
CA GLY A 107 -0.52 -14.02 2.86
C GLY A 107 -1.24 -12.69 2.71
N SER A 108 -1.04 -11.75 3.63
CA SER A 108 -1.68 -10.43 3.60
C SER A 108 -0.71 -9.29 3.83
N PHE A 109 -1.08 -8.09 3.42
CA PHE A 109 -0.39 -6.87 3.84
C PHE A 109 -1.39 -5.76 4.18
N THR A 110 -1.06 -4.96 5.18
CA THR A 110 -1.90 -3.84 5.65
C THR A 110 -1.19 -2.53 5.42
N LEU A 111 -1.84 -1.63 4.68
CA LEU A 111 -1.39 -0.26 4.46
C LEU A 111 -2.01 0.64 5.53
N THR A 112 -1.18 1.42 6.20
CA THR A 112 -1.62 2.50 7.10
C THR A 112 -1.12 3.83 6.54
N PRO A 113 -1.97 4.58 5.81
CA PRO A 113 -1.60 5.87 5.26
C PRO A 113 -1.29 6.87 6.38
N THR A 114 -0.27 7.70 6.17
CA THR A 114 0.09 8.81 7.06
C THR A 114 0.07 10.16 6.34
N ASP A 115 0.06 10.13 5.01
CA ASP A 115 0.01 11.32 4.17
C ASP A 115 -0.54 10.94 2.79
N GLY A 116 -1.11 11.90 2.09
CA GLY A 116 -1.63 11.66 0.76
C GLY A 116 -2.26 12.89 0.11
N LYS A 117 -2.61 12.74 -1.16
CA LYS A 117 -3.01 13.81 -2.05
C LYS A 117 -4.03 13.31 -3.06
N TYR A 118 -5.02 14.14 -3.35
CA TYR A 118 -5.95 13.94 -4.46
C TYR A 118 -5.81 15.07 -5.48
N ARG A 119 -5.89 14.71 -6.76
CA ARG A 119 -5.96 15.66 -7.88
C ARG A 119 -7.05 15.21 -8.84
N GLY A 120 -7.85 16.16 -9.29
CA GLY A 120 -8.95 15.94 -10.23
C GLY A 120 -8.88 16.92 -11.39
N PHE A 121 -9.02 16.40 -12.62
CA PHE A 121 -9.08 17.20 -13.85
C PHE A 121 -10.35 16.87 -14.62
N TYR A 122 -11.08 17.92 -15.00
CA TYR A 122 -12.37 17.86 -15.67
C TYR A 122 -12.35 18.80 -16.88
N SER A 123 -12.10 18.27 -18.08
CA SER A 123 -11.85 19.11 -19.27
C SER A 123 -13.04 20.01 -19.63
N CYS A 124 -14.27 19.56 -19.38
CA CYS A 124 -15.51 20.30 -19.64
C CYS A 124 -16.02 21.11 -18.44
N ALA A 125 -15.39 20.99 -17.28
CA ALA A 125 -15.73 21.74 -16.07
C ALA A 125 -14.45 22.14 -15.34
N PRO A 126 -13.55 22.92 -15.96
CA PRO A 126 -12.22 23.21 -15.38
C PRO A 126 -12.30 23.95 -14.04
N ASN A 127 -13.39 24.66 -13.78
CA ASN A 127 -13.68 25.27 -12.47
C ASN A 127 -13.94 24.25 -11.35
N ARG A 128 -14.06 22.96 -11.67
CA ARG A 128 -14.15 21.84 -10.71
C ARG A 128 -12.81 21.13 -10.50
N ASN A 129 -11.77 21.50 -11.24
CA ASN A 129 -10.43 20.95 -11.01
C ASN A 129 -9.99 21.23 -9.58
N PHE A 130 -9.28 20.28 -9.00
CA PHE A 130 -8.78 20.43 -7.65
C PHE A 130 -7.45 19.71 -7.47
N ASP A 131 -6.67 20.21 -6.52
CA ASP A 131 -5.42 19.65 -6.06
C ASP A 131 -5.38 19.92 -4.55
N ARG A 132 -5.49 18.85 -3.74
CA ARG A 132 -5.54 18.99 -2.29
C ARG A 132 -4.92 17.82 -1.56
N LYS A 133 -4.54 18.06 -0.31
CA LYS A 133 -4.13 17.02 0.62
C LYS A 133 -5.34 16.15 1.01
N MET A 134 -5.07 14.88 1.33
CA MET A 134 -6.04 14.03 2.01
C MET A 134 -6.30 14.55 3.43
N GLU A 135 -7.57 14.57 3.82
CA GLU A 135 -7.96 14.82 5.20
C GLU A 135 -7.65 13.59 6.08
N PRO A 136 -7.39 13.76 7.39
CA PRO A 136 -7.14 12.63 8.28
C PRO A 136 -8.25 11.57 8.27
N SER A 137 -9.51 11.99 8.09
CA SER A 137 -10.65 11.08 8.00
C SER A 137 -10.67 10.24 6.72
N GLU A 138 -9.96 10.64 5.67
CA GLU A 138 -9.83 9.94 4.38
C GLU A 138 -8.69 8.92 4.38
N MET A 139 -7.74 9.02 5.32
CA MET A 139 -6.61 8.10 5.49
C MET A 139 -7.06 6.78 6.11
N LYS A 140 -7.65 5.91 5.28
CA LYS A 140 -8.19 4.61 5.73
C LYS A 140 -7.11 3.53 5.70
N VAL A 141 -7.02 2.78 6.79
CA VAL A 141 -6.24 1.53 6.83
C VAL A 141 -6.89 0.53 5.87
N GLN A 142 -6.08 -0.12 5.05
CA GLN A 142 -6.54 -1.09 4.07
C GLN A 142 -5.69 -2.35 4.13
N THR A 143 -6.33 -3.50 4.31
CA THR A 143 -5.69 -4.80 4.19
C THR A 143 -5.97 -5.40 2.82
N TYR A 144 -4.95 -6.04 2.27
CA TYR A 144 -4.98 -6.81 1.03
C TYR A 144 -4.45 -8.22 1.29
N TYR A 145 -4.77 -9.13 0.38
CA TYR A 145 -4.20 -10.47 0.36
C TYR A 145 -3.30 -10.60 -0.85
N TYR A 146 -2.16 -11.27 -0.70
CA TYR A 146 -1.13 -11.31 -1.73
C TYR A 146 -0.51 -12.69 -1.91
N GLU A 147 0.03 -12.87 -3.11
CA GLU A 147 0.92 -13.97 -3.45
C GLU A 147 1.99 -13.47 -4.42
N ILE A 148 3.25 -13.86 -4.23
CA ILE A 148 4.29 -13.67 -5.23
C ILE A 148 4.32 -14.92 -6.13
N THR A 149 3.98 -14.74 -7.39
CA THR A 149 3.97 -15.80 -8.40
C THR A 149 5.08 -15.59 -9.41
N LYS A 150 5.53 -16.65 -10.08
CA LYS A 150 6.48 -16.53 -11.18
C LYS A 150 5.71 -16.33 -12.49
N GLY A 151 5.89 -15.19 -13.13
CA GLY A 151 5.34 -14.90 -14.44
C GLY A 151 5.93 -15.78 -15.54
N THR A 152 5.23 -15.87 -16.68
CA THR A 152 5.69 -16.61 -17.87
C THR A 152 7.00 -16.05 -18.46
N ASN A 153 7.30 -14.79 -18.18
CA ASN A 153 8.56 -14.11 -18.51
C ASN A 153 9.70 -14.40 -17.52
N GLY A 154 9.48 -15.28 -16.54
CA GLY A 154 10.45 -15.64 -15.50
C GLY A 154 10.64 -14.61 -14.39
N LYS A 155 9.96 -13.45 -14.46
CA LYS A 155 9.98 -12.41 -13.43
C LYS A 155 8.91 -12.65 -12.36
N PRO A 156 9.09 -12.19 -11.11
CA PRO A 156 8.03 -12.28 -10.12
C PRO A 156 6.87 -11.36 -10.49
N ASN A 157 5.66 -11.76 -10.13
CA ASN A 157 4.44 -10.98 -10.21
C ASN A 157 3.84 -10.91 -8.80
N LEU A 158 3.33 -9.74 -8.43
CA LEU A 158 2.56 -9.56 -7.21
C LEU A 158 1.07 -9.73 -7.54
N VAL A 159 0.47 -10.81 -7.09
CA VAL A 159 -0.97 -11.05 -7.23
C VAL A 159 -1.66 -10.53 -5.98
N VAL A 160 -2.68 -9.68 -6.14
CA VAL A 160 -3.40 -9.02 -5.04
C VAL A 160 -4.89 -9.30 -5.12
N LYS A 161 -5.50 -9.53 -3.96
CA LYS A 161 -6.95 -9.61 -3.73
C LYS A 161 -7.38 -8.58 -2.69
N PHE A 162 -8.59 -8.06 -2.83
CA PHE A 162 -9.16 -7.09 -1.90
C PHE A 162 -9.72 -7.78 -0.65
N ASN A 163 -10.30 -8.97 -0.80
CA ASN A 163 -10.71 -9.85 0.29
C ASN A 163 -10.12 -11.25 0.10
N GLN A 164 -9.97 -12.00 1.19
CA GLN A 164 -9.36 -13.33 1.16
C GLN A 164 -10.10 -14.30 0.24
N SER A 165 -11.43 -14.24 0.26
CA SER A 165 -12.33 -15.10 -0.49
C SER A 165 -12.56 -14.63 -1.94
N ASP A 166 -11.96 -13.52 -2.37
CA ASP A 166 -12.19 -13.02 -3.73
C ASP A 166 -11.62 -13.99 -4.77
N SER A 167 -12.45 -14.30 -5.77
CA SER A 167 -12.04 -15.01 -6.97
C SER A 167 -11.34 -14.08 -7.98
N ASN A 168 -11.69 -12.79 -7.95
CA ASN A 168 -11.05 -11.77 -8.76
C ASN A 168 -9.67 -11.42 -8.19
N ILE A 169 -8.66 -11.44 -9.05
CA ILE A 169 -7.29 -11.08 -8.72
C ILE A 169 -6.81 -9.91 -9.57
N SER A 170 -5.89 -9.13 -9.02
CA SER A 170 -5.14 -8.12 -9.76
C SER A 170 -3.67 -8.55 -9.81
N THR A 171 -3.13 -8.75 -11.01
CA THR A 171 -1.72 -9.12 -11.19
C THR A 171 -0.90 -7.87 -11.49
N PHE A 172 -0.01 -7.52 -10.57
CA PHE A 172 0.91 -6.41 -10.71
C PHE A 172 2.25 -6.90 -11.23
N LEU A 173 2.76 -6.23 -12.26
CA LEU A 173 4.04 -6.52 -12.87
C LEU A 173 5.13 -5.62 -12.28
N PRO A 174 6.38 -6.10 -12.17
CA PRO A 174 7.50 -5.26 -11.79
C PRO A 174 7.64 -4.08 -12.75
N THR A 175 7.85 -2.89 -12.21
CA THR A 175 8.03 -1.66 -13.00
C THR A 175 9.18 -0.81 -12.47
N SER A 176 9.52 0.24 -13.19
CA SER A 176 10.53 1.23 -12.83
C SER A 176 10.17 2.58 -13.46
N TRP A 177 10.52 3.67 -12.79
CA TRP A 177 10.47 5.03 -13.30
C TRP A 177 11.57 5.85 -12.64
#